data_AF-A0A6C0F7H1-F1
#
_entry.id   AF-A0A6C0F7H1-F1
#
_cell.length_a   1.000
_cell.length_b   1.000
_cell.length_c   1.000
_cell.angle_alpha   90.00
_cell.angle_beta   90.00
_cell.angle_gamma   90.00
#
_symmetry.space_group_name_H-M   'P 1'
#
loop_
_entity.id
_entity.type
_entity.pdbx_description
1 polymer ?
#
loop_
_entity_poly.entity_id
_entity_poly.type
_entity_poly.pdbx_seq_one_letter_code
_entity_poly.pdbx_strand_id
1 'polypeptide(L)'
;MATHCKEKIVYPKTYALSSQVYLDLYNQCYRNIVVINLPPEGPLSRHVRRVQLKPLSQFKQPSACYRTNQCSLALTSLRQFMGGPFSSSIGSGCGGRGVCGGDLMTDDEIPYLISFLTANGYNVDTKITKMMFLSEVKPNENKLICYFTYVGKK
;
A
#
# COMPACT_ATOMS: atom_id res chain seq x y z
N MET A 1 32.18 -34.42 2.15
CA MET A 1 32.19 -32.94 2.19
C MET A 1 30.83 -32.47 2.70
N ALA A 2 30.74 -32.07 3.96
CA ALA A 2 29.51 -31.63 4.59
C ALA A 2 29.18 -30.20 4.14
N THR A 3 28.08 -30.04 3.42
CA THR A 3 27.55 -28.74 3.01
C THR A 3 26.92 -28.09 4.25
N HIS A 4 27.64 -27.13 4.84
CA HIS A 4 27.12 -26.27 5.89
C HIS A 4 26.05 -25.34 5.29
N CYS A 5 24.78 -25.72 5.38
CA CYS A 5 23.68 -24.84 5.03
C CYS A 5 23.74 -23.63 5.98
N LYS A 6 24.12 -22.46 5.47
CA LYS A 6 24.03 -21.20 6.20
C LYS A 6 22.56 -20.94 6.50
N GLU A 7 22.22 -20.98 7.77
CA GLU A 7 20.94 -20.52 8.29
C GLU A 7 20.82 -19.02 7.97
N LYS A 8 19.95 -18.67 7.01
CA LYS A 8 19.63 -17.27 6.75
C LYS A 8 18.91 -16.75 7.99
N ILE A 9 19.53 -15.78 8.68
CA ILE A 9 18.84 -15.02 9.72
C ILE A 9 17.69 -14.29 9.01
N VAL A 10 16.46 -14.74 9.25
CA VAL A 10 15.26 -14.12 8.72
C VAL A 10 14.87 -13.01 9.68
N TYR A 11 15.20 -11.78 9.30
CA TYR A 11 14.71 -10.61 10.03
C TYR A 11 13.27 -10.32 9.61
N PRO A 12 12.38 -9.97 10.54
CA PRO A 12 11.03 -9.54 10.20
C PRO A 12 11.11 -8.29 9.32
N LYS A 13 10.39 -8.30 8.19
CA LYS A 13 10.26 -7.12 7.33
C LYS A 13 9.12 -6.26 7.85
N THR A 14 9.46 -5.02 8.20
CA THR A 14 8.50 -4.00 8.60
C THR A 14 8.16 -3.13 7.39
N TYR A 15 6.86 -2.92 7.20
CA TYR A 15 6.26 -2.16 6.12
C TYR A 15 5.57 -0.93 6.68
N ALA A 16 5.61 0.17 5.93
CA ALA A 16 4.97 1.42 6.28
C ALA A 16 3.79 1.66 5.34
N LEU A 17 2.62 1.88 5.91
CA LEU A 17 1.43 2.35 5.20
C LEU A 17 1.31 3.85 5.33
N SER A 18 1.10 4.51 4.21
CA SER A 18 0.90 5.96 4.15
C SER A 18 -0.27 6.29 3.23
N SER A 19 -0.95 7.39 3.51
CA SER A 19 -1.96 7.98 2.63
C SER A 19 -1.30 9.06 1.77
N GLN A 20 -1.51 8.99 0.47
CA GLN A 20 -1.02 9.97 -0.50
C GLN A 20 -2.17 10.47 -1.39
N VAL A 21 -2.15 11.75 -1.72
CA VAL A 21 -3.10 12.35 -2.65
C VAL A 21 -2.81 11.85 -4.07
N TYR A 22 -3.84 11.36 -4.75
CA TYR A 22 -3.81 10.86 -6.11
C TYR A 22 -4.82 11.61 -6.97
N LEU A 23 -4.36 12.08 -8.13
CA LEU A 23 -5.22 12.68 -9.13
C LEU A 23 -5.84 11.58 -9.99
N ASP A 24 -7.15 11.40 -9.88
CA ASP A 24 -7.93 10.60 -10.82
C ASP A 24 -8.26 11.45 -12.05
N LEU A 25 -7.71 11.08 -13.19
CA LEU A 25 -7.91 11.81 -14.45
C LEU A 25 -9.28 11.57 -15.06
N TYR A 26 -9.90 10.43 -14.77
CA TYR A 26 -11.19 10.08 -15.33
C TYR A 26 -12.30 10.89 -14.65
N ASN A 27 -12.27 10.89 -13.32
CA ASN A 27 -13.23 11.63 -12.49
C ASN A 27 -12.80 13.09 -12.22
N GLN A 28 -11.62 13.48 -12.69
CA GLN A 28 -11.02 14.81 -12.49
C GLN A 28 -11.01 15.26 -11.02
N CYS A 29 -10.75 14.33 -10.09
CA CYS A 29 -10.82 14.58 -8.66
C CYS A 29 -9.54 14.12 -7.95
N TYR A 30 -9.26 14.77 -6.82
CA TYR A 30 -8.21 14.35 -5.91
C TYR A 30 -8.81 13.40 -4.89
N ARG A 31 -8.23 12.21 -4.77
CA ARG A 31 -8.59 11.23 -3.76
C ARG A 31 -7.36 10.78 -2.98
N ASN A 32 -7.56 10.44 -1.72
CA ASN A 32 -6.52 9.84 -0.90
C ASN A 32 -6.45 8.35 -1.21
N ILE A 33 -5.24 7.87 -1.52
CA ILE A 33 -4.99 6.46 -1.74
C ILE A 33 -3.98 5.93 -0.72
N VAL A 34 -4.13 4.67 -0.37
CA VAL A 34 -3.18 3.99 0.52
C VAL A 34 -2.01 3.45 -0.28
N VAL A 35 -0.80 3.86 0.10
CA VAL A 35 0.48 3.44 -0.47
C VAL A 35 1.34 2.71 0.54
N ILE A 36 2.21 1.83 0.03
CA ILE A 36 3.16 1.04 0.82
C ILE A 36 4.59 1.33 0.37
N ASN A 37 5.54 1.34 1.31
CA ASN A 37 6.94 1.61 1.02
C ASN A 37 7.65 0.50 0.23
N LEU A 38 7.27 -0.76 0.47
CA LEU A 38 7.95 -1.94 -0.06
C LEU A 38 6.91 -2.97 -0.53
N PRO A 39 7.23 -3.81 -1.53
CA PRO A 39 6.35 -4.90 -1.93
C PRO A 39 6.19 -5.89 -0.77
N PRO A 40 4.97 -6.11 -0.26
CA PRO A 40 4.76 -6.95 0.90
C PRO A 40 4.86 -8.43 0.53
N GLU A 41 5.29 -9.23 1.50
CA GLU A 41 5.25 -10.69 1.41
C GLU A 41 3.89 -11.20 1.92
N GLY A 42 3.52 -12.42 1.53
CA GLY A 42 2.27 -13.06 1.94
C GLY A 42 1.05 -12.64 1.10
N PRO A 43 -0.18 -12.84 1.61
CA PRO A 43 -1.42 -12.64 0.85
C PRO A 43 -1.65 -11.18 0.45
N LEU A 44 -1.09 -10.21 1.19
CA LEU A 44 -1.21 -8.79 0.85
C LEU A 44 -0.56 -8.44 -0.50
N SER A 45 0.44 -9.22 -0.95
CA SER A 45 1.13 -9.00 -2.23
C SER A 45 0.20 -8.94 -3.44
N ARG A 46 -0.93 -9.68 -3.39
CA ARG A 46 -1.94 -9.72 -4.47
C ARG A 46 -2.77 -8.45 -4.56
N HIS A 47 -2.77 -7.64 -3.50
CA HIS A 47 -3.53 -6.40 -3.39
C HIS A 47 -2.64 -5.18 -3.53
N VAL A 48 -1.38 -5.36 -3.94
CA VAL A 48 -0.45 -4.26 -4.16
C VAL A 48 -0.17 -4.15 -5.65
N ARG A 49 -0.30 -2.95 -6.18
CA ARG A 49 0.05 -2.65 -7.56
C ARG A 49 0.94 -1.42 -7.66
N ARG A 50 1.73 -1.37 -8.73
CA ARG A 50 2.46 -0.16 -9.07
C ARG A 50 1.53 0.82 -9.77
N VAL A 51 1.52 2.07 -9.32
CA VAL A 51 0.72 3.15 -9.88
C VAL A 51 1.65 4.27 -10.30
N GLN A 52 1.39 4.82 -11.47
CA GLN A 52 2.05 6.03 -11.91
C GLN A 52 1.38 7.25 -11.29
N LEU A 53 2.14 8.00 -10.50
CA LEU A 53 1.71 9.27 -9.91
C LEU A 53 2.07 10.40 -10.87
N LYS A 54 1.04 11.05 -11.41
CA LYS A 54 1.24 12.31 -12.11
C LYS A 54 1.55 13.43 -11.10
N PRO A 55 2.31 14.46 -11.50
CA PRO A 55 2.58 15.59 -10.64
C PRO A 55 1.26 16.24 -10.23
N LEU A 56 1.10 16.49 -8.92
CA LEU A 56 -0.08 17.13 -8.34
C LEU A 56 -0.18 18.62 -8.70
N SER A 57 0.90 19.20 -9.27
CA SER A 57 0.95 20.59 -9.68
C SER A 57 2.03 20.81 -10.74
N GLN A 58 1.78 21.76 -11.64
CA GLN A 58 2.75 22.25 -12.63
C GLN A 58 4.02 22.86 -12.02
N PHE A 59 3.97 23.24 -10.73
CA PHE A 59 5.10 23.84 -10.02
C PHE A 59 6.03 22.81 -9.35
N LYS A 60 5.63 21.53 -9.28
CA LYS A 60 6.49 20.44 -8.77
C LYS A 60 7.35 19.89 -9.91
N GLN A 61 8.35 20.67 -10.32
CA GLN A 61 9.32 20.25 -11.34
C GLN A 61 10.44 19.43 -10.70
N PRO A 62 10.88 18.32 -11.32
CA PRO A 62 12.02 17.57 -10.85
C PRO A 62 13.29 18.44 -10.95
N SER A 63 14.04 18.55 -9.86
CA SER A 63 15.33 19.23 -9.82
C SER A 63 16.45 18.24 -9.56
N ALA A 64 17.71 18.66 -9.69
CA ALA A 64 18.87 17.80 -9.41
C ALA A 64 18.82 17.16 -8.01
N CYS A 65 18.23 17.87 -7.03
CA CYS A 65 18.06 17.40 -5.66
C CYS A 65 16.67 16.77 -5.39
N TYR A 66 15.71 16.90 -6.31
CA TYR A 66 14.35 16.39 -6.15
C TYR A 66 13.94 15.55 -7.36
N ARG A 67 14.12 14.23 -7.25
CA ARG A 67 13.58 13.28 -8.23
C ARG A 67 12.10 13.08 -7.93
N THR A 68 11.21 13.46 -8.84
CA THR A 68 9.80 13.08 -8.74
C THR A 68 9.70 11.57 -8.98
N ASN A 69 9.48 10.79 -7.92
CA ASN A 69 9.18 9.38 -8.06
C ASN A 69 7.78 9.24 -8.65
N GLN A 70 7.72 9.07 -9.97
CA GLN A 70 6.48 8.91 -10.72
C GLN A 70 5.84 7.54 -10.50
N CYS A 71 6.45 6.64 -9.74
CA CYS A 71 5.95 5.29 -9.46
C CYS A 71 5.83 5.09 -7.94
N SER A 72 4.63 4.74 -7.48
CA SER A 72 4.36 4.32 -6.09
C SER A 72 3.73 2.94 -6.06
N LEU A 73 3.88 2.24 -4.93
CA LEU A 73 3.15 1.00 -4.66
C LEU A 73 1.86 1.37 -3.93
N ALA A 74 0.72 1.15 -4.57
CA ALA A 74 -0.59 1.46 -4.01
C ALA A 74 -1.38 0.18 -3.76
N LEU A 75 -2.22 0.21 -2.74
CA LEU A 75 -3.15 -0.87 -2.45
C LEU A 75 -4.39 -0.78 -3.35
N THR A 76 -4.91 -1.94 -3.74
CA THR A 76 -6.21 -2.07 -4.42
C THR A 76 -7.31 -2.33 -3.41
N SER A 77 -8.55 -1.94 -3.73
CA SER A 77 -9.70 -2.14 -2.84
C SER A 77 -9.83 -3.59 -2.39
N LEU A 78 -10.08 -3.77 -1.09
CA LEU A 78 -10.34 -5.06 -0.45
C LEU A 78 -11.84 -5.40 -0.38
N ARG A 79 -12.73 -4.53 -0.88
CA ARG A 79 -14.19 -4.73 -0.81
C ARG A 79 -14.65 -6.04 -1.44
N GLN A 80 -13.94 -6.53 -2.45
CA GLN A 80 -14.28 -7.79 -3.12
C GLN A 80 -14.16 -9.01 -2.19
N PHE A 81 -13.39 -8.94 -1.10
CA PHE A 81 -13.18 -10.06 -0.16
C PHE A 81 -14.14 -10.08 1.02
N MET A 82 -14.81 -8.96 1.32
CA MET A 82 -15.65 -8.82 2.52
C MET A 82 -17.14 -9.10 2.27
N GLY A 83 -17.51 -9.72 1.14
CA GLY A 83 -18.85 -10.27 0.89
C GLY A 83 -20.03 -9.34 1.13
N GLY A 84 -19.82 -8.02 1.07
CA GLY A 84 -20.84 -7.03 1.42
C GLY A 84 -22.00 -7.02 0.42
N PRO A 85 -23.18 -6.51 0.81
CA PRO A 85 -24.39 -6.49 -0.04
C PRO A 85 -24.25 -5.59 -1.28
N PHE A 86 -23.16 -4.83 -1.38
CA PHE A 86 -22.77 -4.05 -2.56
C PHE A 86 -21.66 -4.74 -3.38
N SER A 87 -21.44 -6.05 -3.18
CA SER A 87 -20.66 -6.90 -4.08
C SER A 87 -21.46 -7.09 -5.36
N SER A 88 -21.49 -6.03 -6.17
CA SER A 88 -21.96 -6.12 -7.53
C SER A 88 -21.11 -7.16 -8.24
N SER A 89 -21.77 -8.24 -8.60
CA SER A 89 -21.41 -9.22 -9.62
C SER A 89 -21.00 -8.53 -10.92
N ILE A 90 -19.81 -7.94 -10.95
CA ILE A 90 -19.08 -7.66 -12.17
C ILE A 90 -17.81 -8.50 -12.05
N GLY A 91 -17.78 -9.54 -12.87
CA GLY A 91 -16.85 -10.64 -12.79
C GLY A 91 -15.39 -10.18 -12.73
N SER A 92 -14.64 -10.95 -11.97
CA SER A 92 -13.21 -11.12 -12.16
C SER A 92 -12.94 -11.50 -13.62
N GLY A 93 -12.50 -10.54 -14.42
CA GLY A 93 -12.11 -10.76 -15.81
C GLY A 93 -11.72 -9.46 -16.47
N CYS A 94 -10.43 -9.26 -16.73
CA CYS A 94 -9.95 -8.33 -17.72
C CYS A 94 -10.43 -8.86 -19.09
N GLY A 95 -11.61 -8.44 -19.54
CA GLY A 95 -12.23 -8.90 -20.77
C GLY A 95 -13.00 -7.77 -21.45
N GLY A 96 -12.34 -7.11 -22.41
CA GLY A 96 -12.98 -6.17 -23.34
C GLY A 96 -13.08 -4.74 -22.82
N ARG A 97 -12.26 -3.84 -23.39
CA ARG A 97 -12.24 -2.38 -23.18
C ARG A 97 -11.53 -1.88 -21.91
N GLY A 98 -10.22 -2.16 -21.83
CA GLY A 98 -9.24 -1.09 -21.63
C GLY A 98 -9.34 -0.18 -20.40
N VAL A 99 -9.86 -0.63 -19.26
CA VAL A 99 -9.72 0.09 -17.98
C VAL A 99 -8.97 -0.80 -16.99
N CYS A 100 -7.65 -0.83 -17.12
CA CYS A 100 -6.74 -1.30 -16.07
C CYS A 100 -6.67 -0.25 -14.96
N GLY A 101 -7.83 0.02 -14.35
CA GLY A 101 -8.01 1.00 -13.29
C GLY A 101 -8.73 0.35 -12.13
N GLY A 102 -8.31 -0.87 -11.73
CA GLY A 102 -8.85 -1.52 -10.52
C GLY A 102 -8.89 -0.52 -9.36
N ASP A 103 -9.96 -0.51 -8.58
CA ASP A 103 -10.14 0.53 -7.57
C ASP A 103 -8.93 0.60 -6.64
N LEU A 104 -8.35 1.79 -6.52
CA LEU A 104 -7.34 2.06 -5.51
C LEU A 104 -8.04 2.09 -4.16
N MET A 105 -7.37 1.56 -3.16
CA MET A 105 -7.85 1.60 -1.79
C MET A 105 -7.85 3.05 -1.31
N THR A 106 -9.01 3.53 -0.87
CA THR A 106 -9.19 4.84 -0.23
C THR A 106 -9.03 4.75 1.29
N ASP A 107 -9.00 5.90 1.95
CA ASP A 107 -8.94 6.03 3.40
C ASP A 107 -10.13 5.39 4.13
N ASP A 108 -11.31 5.35 3.52
CA ASP A 108 -12.50 4.69 4.09
C ASP A 108 -12.32 3.18 4.33
N GLU A 109 -11.42 2.55 3.57
CA GLU A 109 -11.21 1.10 3.62
C GLU A 109 -10.13 0.68 4.62
N ILE A 110 -9.44 1.63 5.25
CA ILE A 110 -8.36 1.38 6.21
C ILE A 110 -8.78 0.39 7.31
N PRO A 111 -9.97 0.52 7.94
CA PRO A 111 -10.39 -0.45 8.96
C PRO A 111 -10.43 -1.89 8.44
N TYR A 112 -10.90 -2.10 7.20
CA TYR A 112 -10.97 -3.42 6.58
C TYR A 112 -9.58 -3.99 6.29
N LEU A 113 -8.62 -3.14 5.91
CA LEU A 113 -7.23 -3.55 5.75
C LEU A 113 -6.63 -4.01 7.08
N ILE A 114 -6.86 -3.29 8.17
CA ILE A 114 -6.36 -3.71 9.49
C ILE A 114 -6.94 -5.07 9.88
N SER A 115 -8.24 -5.29 9.68
CA SER A 115 -8.87 -6.60 9.90
C SER A 115 -8.23 -7.70 9.05
N PHE A 116 -7.97 -7.43 7.77
CA PHE A 116 -7.32 -8.38 6.86
C PHE A 116 -5.89 -8.73 7.31
N LEU A 117 -5.11 -7.72 7.74
CA LEU A 117 -3.76 -7.91 8.24
C LEU A 117 -3.75 -8.81 9.48
N THR A 118 -4.61 -8.53 10.45
CA THR A 118 -4.73 -9.35 11.67
C THR A 118 -5.18 -10.77 11.36
N ALA A 119 -6.14 -10.96 10.45
CA ALA A 119 -6.62 -12.28 10.05
C ALA A 119 -5.56 -13.14 9.35
N ASN A 120 -4.64 -12.50 8.60
CA ASN A 120 -3.59 -13.19 7.86
C ASN A 120 -2.26 -13.34 8.64
N GLY A 121 -2.22 -12.93 9.91
CA GLY A 121 -1.04 -13.08 10.77
C GLY A 121 0.01 -12.00 10.60
N TYR A 122 -0.35 -10.84 10.06
CA TYR A 122 0.49 -9.64 10.13
C TYR A 122 0.35 -9.00 11.51
N ASN A 123 1.46 -8.52 12.07
CA ASN A 123 1.48 -7.82 13.35
C ASN A 123 1.52 -6.31 13.10
N VAL A 124 0.55 -5.56 13.61
CA VAL A 124 0.49 -4.10 13.44
C VAL A 124 1.24 -3.43 14.60
N ASP A 125 2.36 -2.79 14.29
CA ASP A 125 3.28 -2.22 15.27
C ASP A 125 2.79 -0.85 15.76
N THR A 126 1.95 -0.86 16.79
CA THR A 126 1.42 0.37 17.40
C THR A 126 2.48 1.18 18.15
N LYS A 127 3.51 0.53 18.71
CA LYS A 127 4.60 1.21 19.45
C LYS A 127 5.44 2.09 18.52
N ILE A 128 5.90 1.52 17.41
CA ILE A 128 6.69 2.24 16.39
C ILE A 128 5.85 3.35 15.77
N THR A 129 4.59 3.04 15.45
CA THR A 129 3.64 4.00 14.91
C THR A 129 3.46 5.21 15.84
N LYS A 130 3.27 4.98 17.15
CA LYS A 130 3.19 6.04 18.17
C LYS A 130 4.47 6.87 18.23
N MET A 131 5.64 6.24 18.25
CA MET A 131 6.92 6.96 18.25
C MET A 131 7.10 7.84 17.01
N MET A 132 6.67 7.37 15.84
CA MET A 132 6.77 8.13 14.60
C MET A 132 5.73 9.25 14.47
N PHE A 133 4.56 9.10 15.09
CA PHE A 133 3.58 10.19 15.18
C PHE A 133 4.01 11.29 16.15
N LEU A 134 4.78 10.94 17.18
CA LEU A 134 5.31 11.88 18.17
C LEU A 134 6.56 12.62 17.67
N SER A 135 7.28 12.07 16.70
CA SER A 135 8.47 12.71 16.16
C SER A 135 8.10 13.83 15.17
N GLU A 136 8.87 14.91 15.19
CA GLU A 136 8.73 16.02 14.24
C GLU A 136 9.22 15.64 12.83
N VAL A 137 9.90 14.49 12.70
CA VAL A 137 10.44 13.98 11.46
C VAL A 137 9.31 13.33 10.66
N LYS A 138 8.66 14.11 9.80
CA LYS A 138 7.71 13.58 8.81
C LYS A 138 8.51 12.87 7.71
N PRO A 139 8.42 11.54 7.59
CA PRO A 139 9.29 10.78 6.70
C PRO A 139 9.02 11.08 5.22
N ASN A 140 7.88 11.71 4.88
CA ASN A 140 7.52 12.27 3.58
C ASN A 140 6.38 13.31 3.77
N GLU A 141 5.97 14.01 2.70
CA GLU A 141 4.70 14.77 2.66
C GLU A 141 3.45 13.88 2.90
N ASN A 142 3.61 12.56 2.76
CA ASN A 142 2.52 11.59 2.88
C ASN A 142 2.16 11.34 4.35
N LYS A 143 0.86 11.27 4.63
CA LYS A 143 0.34 11.00 5.99
C LYS A 143 0.58 9.53 6.35
N LEU A 144 1.48 9.26 7.29
CA LEU A 144 1.68 7.90 7.82
C LEU A 144 0.36 7.39 8.43
N ILE A 145 0.02 6.12 8.17
CA ILE A 145 -1.13 5.43 8.75
C ILE A 145 -0.63 4.51 9.88
N CYS A 146 0.19 3.52 9.54
CA CYS A 146 0.74 2.59 10.51
C CYS A 146 1.94 1.82 9.95
N TYR A 147 2.71 1.24 10.87
CA TYR A 147 3.68 0.20 10.56
C TYR A 147 3.09 -1.18 10.83
N PHE A 148 3.44 -2.14 9.99
CA PHE A 148 3.10 -3.53 10.21
C PHE A 148 4.26 -4.42 9.81
N THR A 149 4.37 -5.55 10.48
CA THR A 149 5.45 -6.52 10.30
C THR A 149 4.86 -7.84 9.85
N TYR A 150 5.50 -8.44 8.85
CA TYR A 150 5.18 -9.80 8.42
C TYR A 150 6.22 -10.77 8.98
N VAL A 151 5.75 -11.69 9.82
CA VAL A 151 6.52 -12.84 10.24
C VAL A 151 6.09 -13.97 9.32
N GLY A 152 6.91 -14.29 8.31
CA GLY A 152 6.62 -15.37 7.37
C GLY A 152 6.25 -16.64 8.14
N LYS A 153 5.09 -17.22 7.84
CA LYS A 153 4.70 -18.51 8.39
C LYS A 153 5.77 -19.52 7.95
N LYS A 154 6.45 -20.14 8.93
CA LYS A 154 7.32 -21.30 8.71
C LYS A 154 6.49 -22.47 8.21
#